data_AF-A0A9J6EZR0-F1
#
_entry.id   AF-A0A9J6EZR0-F1
#
_cell.length_a   1.000
_cell.length_b   1.000
_cell.length_c   1.000
_cell.angle_alpha   90.00
_cell.angle_beta   90.00
_cell.angle_gamma   90.00
#
_symmetry.space_group_name_H-M   'P 1'
#
loop_
_entity.id
_entity.type
_entity.pdbx_description
1 polymer ?
#
loop_
_entity_poly.entity_id
_entity_poly.type
_entity_poly.pdbx_seq_one_letter_code
_entity_poly.pdbx_strand_id
1 'polypeptide(L)'
;MAASNGHGVASPAVVASNASETGMQPAKKPRRCFSAHDYPCLLREVAAAKPFGDDIKWVHVLAAVHRAVGRELTLRGIKDRVDILLGYWKLQHSKNLKKSGTEEQYSEKEEILQDLWDFCESVKYEPRIAPRGAACAARRRRFGSGAPGKHGRAAGGDALRRRHRRRRARPGAEPGQENEQQEQRASPEPTQQQRPPSTELQRRQPASVQHALHGTSKGIRGLQSLGLQLLAQREKNELDLRSRELEIEKMKVRHEERRLALDERRLALDEEKHRFEVERWRGERESLLDEIKKMLDEQTTKLAQHHNT
;
A
#
# COMPACT_ATOMS: atom_id res chain seq x y z
N MET A 1 6.10 -66.64 -15.13
CA MET A 1 6.30 -66.37 -13.69
C MET A 1 5.89 -64.90 -13.47
N ALA A 2 4.63 -64.52 -13.37
CA ALA A 2 3.57 -64.89 -12.41
C ALA A 2 3.95 -64.56 -10.95
N ALA A 3 3.71 -63.31 -10.54
CA ALA A 3 3.57 -62.95 -9.13
C ALA A 3 2.46 -61.88 -9.02
N SER A 4 1.27 -62.38 -8.69
CA SER A 4 0.07 -61.65 -8.30
C SER A 4 0.22 -61.24 -6.83
N ASN A 5 0.12 -59.94 -6.53
CA ASN A 5 -0.07 -59.47 -5.16
C ASN A 5 -1.38 -58.69 -5.10
N GLY A 6 -2.44 -59.40 -4.69
CA GLY A 6 -3.69 -58.80 -4.25
C GLY A 6 -3.49 -58.03 -2.95
N HIS A 7 -4.02 -56.82 -2.88
CA HIS A 7 -4.21 -56.11 -1.62
C HIS A 7 -5.70 -55.91 -1.40
N GLY A 8 -6.14 -56.47 -0.29
CA GLY A 8 -7.51 -56.62 0.12
C GLY A 8 -8.21 -55.28 0.36
N VAL A 9 -9.47 -55.28 -0.06
CA VAL A 9 -10.46 -54.25 0.14
C VAL A 9 -10.91 -54.32 1.60
N ALA A 10 -10.60 -53.31 2.41
CA ALA A 10 -11.20 -53.13 3.72
C ALA A 10 -12.27 -52.03 3.64
N SER A 11 -13.53 -52.45 3.57
CA SER A 11 -14.71 -51.58 3.71
C SER A 11 -14.74 -50.94 5.10
N PRO A 12 -14.83 -49.61 5.22
CA PRO A 12 -15.20 -48.99 6.48
C PRO A 12 -16.71 -49.05 6.68
N ALA A 13 -17.09 -49.59 7.83
CA ALA A 13 -18.44 -49.74 8.31
C ALA A 13 -19.19 -48.40 8.36
N VAL A 14 -20.43 -48.44 7.85
CA VAL A 14 -21.43 -47.37 7.92
C VAL A 14 -21.89 -47.24 9.37
N VAL A 15 -21.34 -46.26 10.09
CA VAL A 15 -21.87 -45.84 11.39
C VAL A 15 -23.00 -44.84 11.13
N ALA A 16 -24.22 -45.35 11.10
CA ALA A 16 -25.44 -44.55 11.14
C ALA A 16 -25.63 -44.02 12.57
N SER A 17 -25.46 -42.71 12.76
CA SER A 17 -25.75 -42.04 14.02
C SER A 17 -26.45 -40.70 13.79
N ASN A 18 -27.76 -40.74 14.02
CA ASN A 18 -28.62 -39.72 14.65
C ASN A 18 -28.66 -38.32 14.04
N ALA A 19 -29.60 -38.14 13.11
CA ALA A 19 -30.16 -36.86 12.72
C ALA A 19 -31.09 -36.34 13.84
N SER A 20 -30.57 -35.48 14.70
CA SER A 20 -31.38 -34.58 15.52
C SER A 20 -31.80 -33.40 14.66
N GLU A 21 -33.08 -33.36 14.28
CA GLU A 21 -33.75 -32.28 13.56
C GLU A 21 -33.87 -31.03 14.44
N THR A 22 -32.77 -30.28 14.57
CA THR A 22 -32.82 -28.92 15.08
C THR A 22 -33.34 -28.01 13.97
N GLY A 23 -34.52 -27.43 14.16
CA GLY A 23 -35.17 -26.49 13.22
C GLY A 23 -34.23 -25.38 12.76
N MET A 24 -33.64 -25.60 11.57
CA MET A 24 -32.61 -24.74 11.00
C MET A 24 -33.27 -23.64 10.17
N GLN A 25 -33.33 -22.44 10.75
CA GLN A 25 -33.63 -21.20 10.04
C GLN A 25 -32.84 -21.14 8.72
N PRO A 26 -33.41 -20.70 7.58
CA PRO A 26 -32.71 -20.68 6.30
C PRO A 26 -31.47 -19.79 6.41
N ALA A 27 -30.30 -20.42 6.56
CA ALA A 27 -29.03 -19.74 6.69
C ALA A 27 -28.84 -18.81 5.49
N LYS A 28 -28.71 -17.51 5.75
CA LYS A 28 -28.46 -16.51 4.71
C LYS A 28 -27.23 -16.96 3.92
N LYS A 29 -27.39 -17.21 2.62
CA LYS A 29 -26.30 -17.64 1.73
C LYS A 29 -25.09 -16.73 1.98
N PRO A 30 -23.95 -17.28 2.44
CA PRO A 30 -22.78 -16.47 2.78
C PRO A 30 -22.37 -15.67 1.55
N ARG A 31 -22.08 -14.39 1.75
CA ARG A 31 -21.66 -13.52 0.66
C ARG A 31 -20.34 -14.08 0.10
N ARG A 32 -20.31 -14.33 -1.21
CA ARG A 32 -19.10 -14.75 -1.95
C ARG A 32 -18.13 -13.58 -2.04
N CYS A 33 -17.52 -13.22 -0.91
CA CYS A 33 -16.52 -12.17 -0.78
C CYS A 33 -15.13 -12.82 -0.63
N PHE A 34 -14.15 -12.26 -1.34
CA PHE A 34 -12.75 -12.66 -1.18
C PHE A 34 -12.25 -12.29 0.22
N SER A 35 -11.74 -13.29 0.94
CA SER A 35 -11.00 -13.12 2.18
C SER A 35 -9.58 -12.63 1.92
N ALA A 36 -8.93 -12.11 2.96
CA ALA A 36 -7.51 -11.75 2.94
C ALA A 36 -6.62 -12.94 2.48
N HIS A 37 -6.96 -14.13 2.95
CA HIS A 37 -6.23 -15.36 2.67
C HIS A 37 -6.40 -15.87 1.23
N ASP A 38 -7.45 -15.45 0.53
CA ASP A 38 -7.73 -15.90 -0.83
C ASP A 38 -6.86 -15.17 -1.86
N TYR A 39 -6.32 -13.98 -1.52
CA TYR A 39 -5.57 -13.15 -2.46
C TYR A 39 -4.22 -13.75 -2.88
N PRO A 40 -3.37 -14.27 -1.97
CA PRO A 40 -2.11 -14.89 -2.39
C PRO A 40 -2.35 -16.06 -3.36
N CYS A 41 -3.30 -16.94 -3.05
CA CYS A 41 -3.67 -18.05 -3.95
C CYS A 41 -4.14 -17.54 -5.31
N LEU A 42 -5.06 -16.56 -5.34
CA LEU A 42 -5.53 -15.96 -6.58
C LEU A 42 -4.38 -15.37 -7.41
N LEU A 43 -3.49 -14.61 -6.79
CA LEU A 43 -2.41 -13.91 -7.50
C LEU A 43 -1.35 -14.88 -8.02
N ARG A 44 -0.99 -15.92 -7.26
CA ARG A 44 -0.07 -16.98 -7.73
C ARG A 44 -0.60 -17.67 -8.98
N GLU A 45 -1.89 -18.06 -8.98
CA GLU A 45 -2.49 -18.74 -10.15
C GLU A 45 -2.57 -17.81 -11.37
N VAL A 46 -2.87 -16.53 -11.17
CA VAL A 46 -2.88 -15.53 -12.25
C VAL A 46 -1.47 -15.29 -12.79
N ALA A 47 -0.46 -15.23 -11.92
CA ALA A 47 0.94 -15.05 -12.30
C ALA A 47 1.51 -16.26 -13.05
N ALA A 48 1.13 -17.47 -12.64
CA ALA A 48 1.51 -18.71 -13.32
C ALA A 48 0.86 -18.82 -14.71
N ALA A 49 -0.44 -18.52 -14.83
CA ALA A 49 -1.18 -18.70 -16.06
C ALA A 49 -1.05 -17.53 -17.05
N LYS A 50 -0.72 -16.32 -16.57
CA LYS A 50 -0.64 -15.07 -17.35
C LYS A 50 -1.82 -14.88 -18.30
N PRO A 51 -3.06 -14.77 -17.78
CA PRO A 51 -4.28 -14.87 -18.59
C PRO A 51 -4.66 -13.57 -19.33
N PHE A 52 -3.84 -12.52 -19.28
CA PHE A 52 -4.15 -11.24 -19.93
C PHE A 52 -4.08 -11.42 -21.45
N GLY A 53 -5.18 -11.07 -22.14
CA GLY A 53 -5.33 -11.25 -23.59
C GLY A 53 -6.11 -12.51 -24.01
N ASP A 54 -6.19 -13.54 -23.15
CA ASP A 54 -6.82 -14.82 -23.49
C ASP A 54 -7.90 -15.23 -22.49
N ASP A 55 -9.16 -15.18 -22.92
CA ASP A 55 -10.31 -15.55 -22.07
C ASP A 55 -10.32 -17.03 -21.64
N ILE A 56 -9.73 -17.91 -22.45
CA ILE A 56 -9.62 -19.34 -22.14
C ILE A 56 -8.69 -19.56 -20.94
N LYS A 57 -7.58 -18.82 -20.85
CA LYS A 57 -6.65 -18.92 -19.70
C LYS A 57 -7.33 -18.55 -18.39
N TRP A 58 -8.27 -17.60 -18.41
CA TRP A 58 -9.06 -17.26 -17.22
C TRP A 58 -9.93 -18.41 -16.71
N VAL A 59 -10.39 -19.31 -17.60
CA VAL A 59 -11.15 -20.51 -17.19
C VAL A 59 -10.25 -21.47 -16.43
N HIS A 60 -8.98 -21.64 -16.86
CA HIS A 60 -8.00 -22.45 -16.15
C HIS A 60 -7.66 -21.86 -14.77
N VAL A 61 -7.44 -20.54 -14.70
CA VAL A 61 -7.24 -19.83 -13.42
C VAL A 61 -8.43 -20.03 -12.49
N LEU A 62 -9.66 -19.92 -12.99
CA LEU A 62 -10.88 -20.15 -12.20
C LEU A 62 -10.88 -21.56 -11.59
N ALA A 63 -10.59 -22.59 -12.39
CA ALA A 63 -10.54 -23.97 -11.93
C ALA A 63 -9.41 -24.22 -10.91
N ALA A 64 -8.25 -23.58 -11.07
CA ALA A 64 -7.14 -23.67 -10.12
C ALA A 64 -7.47 -22.99 -8.79
N VAL A 65 -8.01 -21.77 -8.83
CA VAL A 65 -8.42 -21.02 -7.63
C VAL A 65 -9.57 -21.73 -6.91
N HIS A 66 -10.53 -22.33 -7.62
CA HIS A 66 -11.58 -23.16 -7.00
C HIS A 66 -11.00 -24.33 -6.21
N ARG A 67 -9.99 -25.01 -6.75
CA ARG A 67 -9.29 -26.11 -6.08
C ARG A 67 -8.53 -25.63 -4.84
N ALA A 68 -7.84 -24.49 -4.94
CA ALA A 68 -7.04 -23.95 -3.83
C ALA A 68 -7.89 -23.39 -2.68
N VAL A 69 -8.94 -22.61 -3.01
CA VAL A 69 -9.77 -21.90 -2.01
C VAL A 69 -10.91 -22.78 -1.46
N GLY A 70 -11.29 -23.84 -2.19
CA GLY A 70 -12.40 -24.72 -1.81
C GLY A 70 -13.77 -24.01 -1.85
N ARG A 71 -13.90 -22.96 -2.67
CA ARG A 71 -15.15 -22.18 -2.81
C ARG A 71 -15.43 -21.87 -4.27
N GLU A 72 -16.70 -21.86 -4.61
CA GLU A 72 -17.16 -21.46 -5.93
C GLU A 72 -17.11 -19.94 -6.11
N LEU A 73 -16.13 -19.48 -6.87
CA LEU A 73 -16.02 -18.10 -7.36
C LEU A 73 -16.57 -17.99 -8.78
N THR A 74 -16.92 -16.78 -9.21
CA THR A 74 -17.32 -16.53 -10.60
C THR A 74 -16.13 -16.00 -11.40
N LEU A 75 -16.05 -16.35 -12.70
CA LEU A 75 -15.01 -15.87 -13.61
C LEU A 75 -14.89 -14.34 -13.59
N ARG A 76 -16.05 -13.66 -13.66
CA ARG A 76 -16.15 -12.21 -13.56
C ARG A 76 -15.64 -11.68 -12.21
N GLY A 77 -15.97 -12.34 -11.11
CA GLY A 77 -15.52 -11.93 -9.79
C GLY A 77 -14.00 -11.99 -9.63
N ILE A 78 -13.36 -13.00 -10.24
CA ILE A 78 -11.90 -13.12 -10.30
C ILE A 78 -11.30 -11.97 -11.11
N LYS A 79 -11.75 -11.76 -12.35
CA LYS A 79 -11.26 -10.67 -13.24
C LYS A 79 -11.41 -9.30 -12.59
N ASP A 80 -12.62 -8.97 -12.13
CA ASP A 80 -12.91 -7.70 -11.45
C ASP A 80 -12.01 -7.52 -10.21
N ARG A 81 -11.67 -8.60 -9.50
CA ARG A 81 -10.83 -8.51 -8.31
C ARG A 81 -9.36 -8.27 -8.66
N VAL A 82 -8.82 -8.94 -9.67
CA VAL A 82 -7.45 -8.72 -10.15
C VAL A 82 -7.29 -7.29 -10.66
N ASP A 83 -8.24 -6.80 -11.46
CA ASP A 83 -8.24 -5.41 -11.96
C ASP A 83 -8.23 -4.39 -10.81
N ILE A 84 -9.01 -4.62 -9.75
CA ILE A 84 -9.03 -3.75 -8.57
C ILE A 84 -7.66 -3.76 -7.86
N LEU A 85 -7.02 -4.92 -7.74
CA LEU A 85 -5.72 -5.06 -7.08
C LEU A 85 -4.62 -4.34 -7.87
N LEU A 86 -4.55 -4.56 -9.19
CA LEU A 86 -3.65 -3.84 -10.09
C LEU A 86 -3.92 -2.34 -10.10
N GLY A 87 -5.19 -1.93 -10.03
CA GLY A 87 -5.58 -0.53 -9.90
C GLY A 87 -5.09 0.12 -8.60
N TYR A 88 -5.12 -0.61 -7.46
CA TYR A 88 -4.54 -0.10 -6.21
C TYR A 88 -3.02 -0.06 -6.22
N TRP A 89 -2.39 -1.03 -6.88
CA TRP A 89 -0.95 -1.07 -7.09
C TRP A 89 -0.47 0.14 -7.89
N LYS A 90 -1.08 0.39 -9.06
CA LYS A 90 -0.77 1.55 -9.93
C LYS A 90 -0.89 2.88 -9.18
N LEU A 91 -1.86 3.01 -8.28
CA LEU A 91 -2.08 4.22 -7.49
C LEU A 91 -1.18 4.30 -6.24
N GLN A 92 -0.24 3.37 -6.06
CA GLN A 92 0.66 3.28 -4.90
C GLN A 92 -0.09 3.36 -3.57
N HIS A 93 -1.31 2.79 -3.52
CA HIS A 93 -2.15 2.79 -2.33
C HIS A 93 -1.77 1.63 -1.40
N SER A 94 -0.52 1.60 -0.95
CA SER A 94 0.01 0.62 0.00
C SER A 94 -0.86 0.51 1.26
N LYS A 95 -1.42 1.63 1.73
CA LYS A 95 -2.39 1.69 2.85
C LYS A 95 -3.67 0.86 2.63
N ASN A 96 -4.10 0.64 1.39
CA ASN A 96 -5.26 -0.20 1.08
C ASN A 96 -4.87 -1.66 0.88
N LEU A 97 -3.63 -1.93 0.45
CA LEU A 97 -3.09 -3.29 0.43
C LEU A 97 -2.89 -3.82 1.86
N LYS A 98 -2.36 -2.99 2.77
CA LYS A 98 -1.99 -3.32 4.17
C LYS A 98 -3.15 -3.46 5.18
N LYS A 99 -4.41 -3.41 4.75
CA LYS A 99 -5.58 -3.43 5.66
C LYS A 99 -6.06 -4.83 6.05
N SER A 100 -5.50 -5.88 5.47
CA SER A 100 -5.98 -7.25 5.66
C SER A 100 -4.87 -8.27 5.35
N GLY A 101 -4.23 -8.82 6.39
CA GLY A 101 -3.12 -9.78 6.26
C GLY A 101 -1.98 -9.58 7.27
N THR A 102 -1.14 -10.61 7.40
CA THR A 102 0.18 -10.57 8.08
C THR A 102 1.20 -9.86 7.19
N GLU A 103 2.33 -9.43 7.78
CA GLU A 103 3.40 -8.74 7.04
C GLU A 103 3.91 -9.55 5.84
N GLU A 104 4.14 -10.84 6.05
CA GLU A 104 4.59 -11.79 5.01
C GLU A 104 3.63 -11.87 3.82
N GLN A 105 2.31 -11.89 4.09
CA GLN A 105 1.29 -11.93 3.03
C GLN A 105 1.27 -10.65 2.19
N TYR A 106 1.71 -9.51 2.74
CA TYR A 106 1.81 -8.28 1.98
C TYR A 106 3.03 -8.26 1.08
N SER A 107 4.19 -8.68 1.60
CA SER A 107 5.42 -8.74 0.80
C SER A 107 5.25 -9.66 -0.40
N GLU A 108 4.72 -10.87 -0.19
CA GLU A 108 4.44 -11.79 -1.30
C GLU A 108 3.45 -11.19 -2.31
N LYS A 109 2.39 -10.55 -1.81
CA LYS A 109 1.38 -9.93 -2.68
C LYS A 109 1.96 -8.77 -3.49
N GLU A 110 2.86 -8.00 -2.91
CA GLU A 110 3.53 -6.85 -3.52
C GLU A 110 4.45 -7.32 -4.65
N GLU A 111 5.29 -8.32 -4.38
CA GLU A 111 6.16 -8.97 -5.37
C GLU A 111 5.34 -9.51 -6.56
N ILE A 112 4.30 -10.29 -6.30
CA ILE A 112 3.48 -10.86 -7.38
C ILE A 112 2.73 -9.75 -8.16
N LEU A 113 2.26 -8.70 -7.49
CA LEU A 113 1.58 -7.59 -8.18
C LEU A 113 2.53 -6.79 -9.06
N GLN A 114 3.81 -6.67 -8.67
CA GLN A 114 4.84 -6.09 -9.50
C GLN A 114 5.08 -6.92 -10.76
N ASP A 115 5.33 -8.23 -10.61
CA ASP A 115 5.51 -9.15 -11.76
C ASP A 115 4.32 -9.11 -12.73
N LEU A 116 3.10 -9.12 -12.18
CA LEU A 116 1.87 -9.03 -12.96
C LEU A 116 1.72 -7.68 -13.67
N TRP A 117 2.13 -6.59 -13.01
CA TRP A 117 2.10 -5.26 -13.60
C TRP A 117 3.07 -5.13 -14.77
N ASP A 118 4.31 -5.58 -14.59
CA ASP A 118 5.34 -5.57 -15.63
C ASP A 118 4.88 -6.41 -16.84
N PHE A 119 4.24 -7.56 -16.58
CA PHE A 119 3.63 -8.35 -17.64
C PHE A 119 2.44 -7.64 -18.32
N CYS A 120 1.55 -6.98 -17.56
CA CYS A 120 0.43 -6.23 -18.15
C CYS A 120 0.92 -5.10 -19.05
N GLU A 121 2.00 -4.42 -18.67
CA GLU A 121 2.63 -3.38 -19.48
C GLU A 121 3.17 -3.95 -20.80
N SER A 122 3.80 -5.12 -20.75
CA SER A 122 4.28 -5.81 -21.97
C SER A 122 3.16 -6.18 -22.95
N VAL A 123 1.98 -6.57 -22.42
CA VAL A 123 0.80 -6.98 -23.22
C VAL A 123 -0.13 -5.80 -23.53
N LYS A 124 0.18 -4.59 -23.06
CA LYS A 124 -0.66 -3.38 -23.15
C LYS A 124 -2.07 -3.58 -22.57
N TYR A 125 -2.17 -4.37 -21.50
CA TYR A 125 -3.41 -4.57 -20.78
C TYR A 125 -3.67 -3.39 -19.83
N GLU A 126 -4.82 -2.71 -19.98
CA GLU A 126 -5.23 -1.65 -19.06
C GLU A 126 -6.21 -2.18 -17.99
N PRO A 127 -5.77 -2.34 -16.73
CA PRO A 127 -6.64 -2.81 -15.67
C PRO A 127 -7.77 -1.81 -15.41
N ARG A 128 -8.98 -2.33 -15.24
CA ARG A 128 -10.17 -1.52 -15.03
C ARG A 128 -10.17 -0.91 -13.63
N ILE A 129 -9.69 0.32 -13.50
CA ILE A 129 -9.79 1.10 -12.27
C ILE A 129 -11.25 1.56 -12.13
N ALA A 130 -12.10 0.74 -11.51
CA ALA A 130 -13.45 1.19 -11.17
C ALA A 130 -13.33 2.31 -10.10
N PRO A 131 -13.70 3.57 -10.40
CA PRO A 131 -13.66 4.62 -9.40
C PRO A 131 -14.62 4.23 -8.27
N ARG A 132 -14.06 4.00 -7.07
CA ARG A 132 -14.78 3.54 -5.87
C ARG A 132 -16.02 4.37 -5.51
N GLY A 133 -16.21 5.55 -6.12
CA GLY A 133 -17.39 6.43 -5.91
C GLY A 133 -18.52 6.32 -6.94
N ALA A 134 -18.29 5.84 -8.16
CA ALA A 134 -19.32 5.95 -9.22
C ALA A 134 -20.46 4.92 -9.08
N ALA A 135 -20.14 3.69 -8.67
CA ALA A 135 -21.13 2.60 -8.56
C ALA A 135 -22.09 2.78 -7.36
N CYS A 136 -21.60 3.32 -6.24
CA CYS A 136 -22.46 3.65 -5.09
C CYS A 136 -23.39 4.84 -5.38
N ALA A 137 -22.94 5.82 -6.17
CA ALA A 137 -23.78 6.96 -6.57
C ALA A 137 -24.88 6.55 -7.57
N ALA A 138 -24.59 5.64 -8.50
CA ALA A 138 -25.55 5.20 -9.52
C ALA A 138 -26.71 4.35 -8.97
N ARG A 139 -26.48 3.53 -7.94
CA ARG A 139 -27.54 2.69 -7.34
C ARG A 139 -28.57 3.47 -6.52
N ARG A 140 -28.23 4.68 -6.04
CA ARG A 140 -29.20 5.56 -5.34
C ARG A 140 -30.24 6.19 -6.27
N ARG A 141 -30.07 6.14 -7.60
CA ARG A 141 -31.03 6.74 -8.56
C ARG A 141 -32.05 5.77 -9.15
N ARG A 142 -31.88 4.44 -9.00
CA ARG A 142 -32.78 3.45 -9.64
C ARG A 142 -33.92 2.90 -8.78
N PHE A 143 -33.99 3.25 -7.49
CA PHE A 143 -35.10 2.86 -6.60
C PHE A 143 -35.91 4.05 -6.08
N GLY A 144 -35.82 5.21 -6.74
CA GLY A 144 -36.48 6.46 -6.32
C GLY A 144 -37.52 7.02 -7.31
N SER A 145 -38.09 6.20 -8.19
CA SER A 145 -39.23 6.59 -9.04
C SER A 145 -40.51 5.86 -8.61
N GLY A 146 -40.85 6.00 -7.34
CA GLY A 146 -42.22 5.81 -6.85
C GLY A 146 -42.88 7.19 -6.77
N ALA A 147 -43.89 7.38 -7.63
CA ALA A 147 -44.89 8.44 -7.76
C ALA A 147 -44.84 9.71 -6.84
N PRO A 148 -45.05 10.92 -7.43
CA PRO A 148 -45.16 12.18 -6.70
C PRO A 148 -46.54 12.33 -6.05
N GLY A 149 -46.57 12.39 -4.71
CA GLY A 149 -47.70 12.91 -3.94
C GLY A 149 -47.74 14.44 -4.00
N LYS A 150 -48.83 14.98 -4.54
CA LYS A 150 -49.12 16.42 -4.67
C LYS A 150 -49.44 17.05 -3.31
N HIS A 151 -48.47 17.65 -2.64
CA HIS A 151 -48.64 18.79 -1.71
C HIS A 151 -47.33 19.60 -1.83
N GLY A 152 -47.26 20.83 -2.32
CA GLY A 152 -48.08 21.98 -1.98
C GLY A 152 -47.26 22.88 -1.05
N ARG A 153 -46.75 24.01 -1.58
CA ARG A 153 -46.04 25.14 -0.91
C ARG A 153 -44.54 24.90 -0.64
N ALA A 154 -43.64 25.89 -0.68
CA ALA A 154 -43.55 27.24 -1.23
C ALA A 154 -42.11 27.71 -0.90
N ALA A 155 -41.55 28.62 -1.72
CA ALA A 155 -40.30 29.39 -1.49
C ALA A 155 -39.01 28.55 -1.35
N GLY A 156 -37.95 28.77 -2.13
CA GLY A 156 -37.35 30.01 -2.57
C GLY A 156 -35.87 29.92 -2.14
N GLY A 157 -34.93 30.10 -3.07
CA GLY A 157 -33.52 30.28 -2.70
C GLY A 157 -32.49 29.57 -3.57
N ASP A 158 -31.72 30.40 -4.27
CA ASP A 158 -30.31 30.23 -4.63
C ASP A 158 -29.89 29.28 -5.75
N ALA A 159 -29.98 29.88 -6.93
CA ALA A 159 -28.94 29.88 -7.94
C ALA A 159 -27.53 30.23 -7.40
N LEU A 160 -26.52 29.90 -8.22
CA LEU A 160 -25.07 30.13 -8.08
C LEU A 160 -24.27 29.10 -7.25
N ARG A 161 -23.74 28.10 -7.97
CA ARG A 161 -22.30 27.73 -7.94
C ARG A 161 -21.99 26.72 -9.04
N ARG A 162 -21.87 27.20 -10.27
CA ARG A 162 -21.18 26.48 -11.36
C ARG A 162 -20.40 27.47 -12.21
N ARG A 163 -19.14 27.72 -11.83
CA ARG A 163 -18.10 28.22 -12.74
C ARG A 163 -16.71 27.91 -12.16
N HIS A 164 -15.81 27.58 -13.06
CA HIS A 164 -14.36 27.38 -12.92
C HIS A 164 -13.83 26.04 -12.39
N ARG A 165 -13.69 25.07 -13.30
CA ARG A 165 -12.41 24.36 -13.50
C ARG A 165 -12.16 24.12 -14.99
N ARG A 166 -11.46 25.07 -15.62
CA ARG A 166 -10.71 24.85 -16.85
C ARG A 166 -9.23 25.03 -16.52
N ARG A 167 -8.44 24.06 -16.99
CA ARG A 167 -7.02 24.16 -17.37
C ARG A 167 -6.00 24.48 -16.27
N ARG A 168 -5.14 23.49 -15.98
CA ARG A 168 -3.70 23.55 -16.30
C ARG A 168 -3.19 22.14 -16.58
N ALA A 169 -2.96 21.88 -17.86
CA ALA A 169 -2.02 20.86 -18.30
C ALA A 169 -0.62 21.33 -17.89
N ARG A 170 0.23 20.43 -17.40
CA ARG A 170 1.66 20.65 -17.26
C ARG A 170 2.37 19.51 -18.01
N PRO A 171 3.17 19.81 -19.03
CA PRO A 171 3.93 18.82 -19.79
C PRO A 171 5.28 18.52 -19.13
N GLY A 172 5.79 17.30 -19.38
CA GLY A 172 7.21 16.98 -19.54
C GLY A 172 8.14 17.20 -18.34
N ALA A 173 8.45 16.13 -17.62
CA ALA A 173 9.69 16.00 -16.89
C ALA A 173 10.25 14.61 -17.20
N GLU A 174 11.24 14.56 -18.08
CA GLU A 174 12.07 13.38 -18.32
C GLU A 174 13.10 13.24 -17.19
N PRO A 175 13.45 12.01 -16.76
CA PRO A 175 14.59 11.79 -15.88
C PRO A 175 15.89 11.85 -16.67
N GLY A 176 16.78 12.73 -16.21
CA GLY A 176 18.09 12.99 -16.78
C GLY A 176 19.10 11.86 -16.54
N GLN A 177 20.04 11.82 -17.46
CA GLN A 177 21.29 11.09 -17.41
C GLN A 177 22.20 11.63 -16.31
N GLU A 178 23.01 10.70 -15.82
CA GLU A 178 24.12 10.83 -14.91
C GLU A 178 25.09 11.93 -15.33
N ASN A 179 25.47 12.80 -14.39
CA ASN A 179 26.81 13.39 -14.43
C ASN A 179 27.25 13.72 -13.00
N GLU A 180 28.16 12.87 -12.50
CA GLU A 180 29.08 13.22 -11.43
C GLU A 180 29.93 14.40 -11.87
N GLN A 181 30.04 15.39 -10.98
CA GLN A 181 31.24 16.13 -10.60
C GLN A 181 30.88 17.57 -10.22
N GLN A 182 31.50 17.97 -9.11
CA GLN A 182 31.90 19.32 -8.76
C GLN A 182 31.18 19.95 -7.56
N GLU A 183 31.66 19.48 -6.42
CA GLU A 183 31.88 20.22 -5.19
C GLU A 183 32.42 21.63 -5.47
N GLN A 184 31.64 22.67 -5.14
CA GLN A 184 32.09 23.95 -4.60
C GLN A 184 30.91 24.89 -4.28
N ARG A 185 30.87 25.32 -3.01
CA ARG A 185 30.41 26.63 -2.50
C ARG A 185 29.14 27.24 -3.11
N ALA A 186 28.07 27.26 -2.32
CA ALA A 186 27.45 28.50 -1.84
C ALA A 186 26.21 28.18 -0.99
N SER A 187 26.16 28.72 0.23
CA SER A 187 24.93 28.84 1.02
C SER A 187 23.89 29.63 0.24
N PRO A 188 22.69 29.11 -0.02
CA PRO A 188 21.58 29.96 -0.45
C PRO A 188 20.94 30.62 0.78
N GLU A 189 20.94 31.95 0.76
CA GLU A 189 20.19 32.80 1.69
C GLU A 189 18.70 32.40 1.77
N PRO A 190 18.04 32.61 2.92
CA PRO A 190 16.61 32.42 3.04
C PRO A 190 15.87 33.46 2.19
N THR A 191 15.31 33.01 1.07
CA THR A 191 14.40 33.79 0.23
C THR A 191 13.19 34.22 1.07
N GLN A 192 13.13 35.52 1.39
CA GLN A 192 11.98 36.18 1.99
C GLN A 192 10.76 36.00 1.08
N GLN A 193 9.89 35.07 1.47
CA GLN A 193 8.62 34.84 0.82
C GLN A 193 7.67 35.98 1.17
N GLN A 194 7.54 36.93 0.23
CA GLN A 194 6.63 38.07 0.32
C GLN A 194 5.20 37.58 0.56
N ARG A 195 4.63 37.96 1.71
CA ARG A 195 3.21 37.81 2.02
C ARG A 195 2.38 38.61 1.01
N PRO A 196 1.31 38.03 0.42
CA PRO A 196 0.36 38.81 -0.35
C PRO A 196 -0.37 39.82 0.57
N PRO A 197 -0.77 40.98 0.04
CA PRO A 197 -1.43 42.03 0.80
C PRO A 197 -2.77 41.53 1.35
N SER A 198 -2.94 41.65 2.66
CA SER A 198 -4.17 41.38 3.40
C SER A 198 -5.33 42.10 2.73
N THR A 199 -6.28 41.32 2.22
CA THR A 199 -7.57 41.84 1.78
C THR A 199 -8.31 42.30 3.02
N GLU A 200 -8.34 43.61 3.20
CA GLU A 200 -9.03 44.34 4.26
C GLU A 200 -10.53 44.05 4.19
N LEU A 201 -10.95 43.00 4.91
CA LEU A 201 -12.34 42.63 5.04
C LEU A 201 -12.98 43.67 5.97
N GLN A 202 -13.66 44.64 5.36
CA GLN A 202 -14.49 45.65 6.02
C GLN A 202 -15.38 45.00 7.07
N ARG A 203 -14.98 45.27 8.32
CA ARG A 203 -15.64 44.89 9.56
C ARG A 203 -17.00 45.60 9.61
N ARG A 204 -18.05 44.92 9.13
CA ARG A 204 -19.44 45.33 9.41
C ARG A 204 -19.61 45.31 10.92
N GLN A 205 -19.76 46.49 11.52
CA GLN A 205 -20.16 46.63 12.90
C GLN A 205 -21.60 46.10 13.03
N PRO A 206 -21.87 45.10 13.90
CA PRO A 206 -23.24 44.75 14.23
C PRO A 206 -23.83 45.91 15.04
N ALA A 207 -25.01 46.36 14.62
CA ALA A 207 -25.79 47.40 15.29
C ALA A 207 -25.95 47.06 16.79
N SER A 208 -25.72 48.05 17.63
CA SER A 208 -25.89 47.98 19.08
C SER A 208 -27.37 47.81 19.42
N VAL A 209 -27.79 46.57 19.62
CA VAL A 209 -29.07 46.28 20.25
C VAL A 209 -28.90 46.46 21.76
N GLN A 210 -29.14 47.68 22.22
CA GLN A 210 -29.22 48.03 23.65
C GLN A 210 -30.55 47.50 24.22
N HIS A 211 -30.59 46.21 24.57
CA HIS A 211 -31.65 45.69 25.44
C HIS A 211 -31.22 45.82 26.90
N ALA A 212 -31.83 46.78 27.59
CA ALA A 212 -31.73 46.99 29.03
C ALA A 212 -32.37 45.81 29.77
N LEU A 213 -31.56 44.86 30.23
CA LEU A 213 -31.97 43.83 31.18
C LEU A 213 -31.50 44.22 32.57
N HIS A 214 -32.43 44.80 33.35
CA HIS A 214 -32.26 44.97 34.80
C HIS A 214 -32.43 43.62 35.49
N GLY A 215 -31.34 42.83 35.49
CA GLY A 215 -31.25 41.55 36.20
C GLY A 215 -30.70 41.74 37.61
N THR A 216 -31.44 41.27 38.60
CA THR A 216 -31.10 41.30 40.03
C THR A 216 -29.72 40.66 40.31
N SER A 217 -28.88 41.39 41.04
CA SER A 217 -27.43 41.22 41.23
C SER A 217 -26.95 39.95 41.96
N LYS A 218 -27.85 39.03 42.35
CA LYS A 218 -27.49 37.83 43.13
C LYS A 218 -27.23 36.57 42.27
N GLY A 219 -27.62 36.55 40.99
CA GLY A 219 -27.41 35.38 40.10
C GLY A 219 -26.12 35.39 39.26
N ILE A 220 -25.40 36.50 39.19
CA ILE A 220 -24.30 36.70 38.21
C ILE A 220 -22.99 36.00 38.63
N ARG A 221 -22.75 35.81 39.94
CA ARG A 221 -21.48 35.21 40.43
C ARG A 221 -21.34 33.72 40.09
N GLY A 222 -22.44 32.97 40.00
CA GLY A 222 -22.40 31.54 39.67
C GLY A 222 -21.96 31.27 38.23
N LEU A 223 -22.43 32.08 37.27
CA LEU A 223 -22.11 31.95 35.84
C LEU A 223 -20.62 32.19 35.53
N GLN A 224 -19.95 33.06 36.28
CA GLN A 224 -18.51 33.32 36.10
C GLN A 224 -17.65 32.11 36.51
N SER A 225 -18.05 31.38 37.56
CA SER A 225 -17.32 30.19 38.02
C SER A 225 -17.36 29.03 37.03
N LEU A 226 -18.52 28.78 36.42
CA LEU A 226 -18.68 27.75 35.39
C LEU A 226 -17.89 28.10 34.13
N GLY A 227 -17.85 29.38 33.76
CA GLY A 227 -17.05 29.85 32.63
C GLY A 227 -15.55 29.59 32.81
N LEU A 228 -15.00 29.86 33.99
CA LEU A 228 -13.59 29.57 34.31
C LEU A 228 -13.30 28.06 34.32
N GLN A 229 -14.21 27.24 34.86
CA GLN A 229 -14.07 25.79 34.86
C GLN A 229 -14.03 25.21 33.43
N LEU A 230 -14.89 25.70 32.54
CA LEU A 230 -14.89 25.28 31.13
C LEU A 230 -13.62 25.69 30.39
N LEU A 231 -13.06 26.88 30.67
CA LEU A 231 -11.79 27.31 30.11
C LEU A 231 -10.63 26.43 30.59
N ALA A 232 -10.56 26.15 31.89
CA ALA A 232 -9.54 25.25 32.44
C ALA A 232 -9.66 23.82 31.88
N GLN A 233 -10.88 23.33 31.71
CA GLN A 233 -11.13 22.01 31.10
C GLN A 233 -10.72 21.98 29.62
N ARG A 234 -10.98 23.06 28.88
CA ARG A 234 -10.55 23.19 27.48
C ARG A 234 -9.03 23.20 27.36
N GLU A 235 -8.34 23.97 28.20
CA GLU A 235 -6.88 24.05 28.23
C GLU A 235 -6.26 22.70 28.57
N LYS A 236 -6.82 21.98 29.56
CA LYS A 236 -6.41 20.61 29.88
C LYS A 236 -6.56 19.67 28.69
N ASN A 237 -7.71 19.69 28.01
CA ASN A 237 -7.92 18.87 26.82
C ASN A 237 -6.93 19.21 25.69
N GLU A 238 -6.60 20.49 25.52
CA GLU A 238 -5.63 20.94 24.52
C GLU A 238 -4.22 20.45 24.85
N LEU A 239 -3.79 20.52 26.12
CA LEU A 239 -2.51 19.98 26.57
C LEU A 239 -2.44 18.46 26.42
N ASP A 240 -3.52 17.74 26.71
CA ASP A 240 -3.60 16.28 26.53
C ASP A 240 -3.48 15.90 25.05
N LEU A 241 -4.11 16.65 24.14
CA LEU A 241 -3.99 16.44 22.70
C LEU A 241 -2.56 16.69 22.22
N ARG A 242 -1.95 17.83 22.60
CA ARG A 242 -0.55 18.13 22.25
C ARG A 242 0.42 17.09 22.80
N SER A 243 0.16 16.56 24.00
CA SER A 243 0.97 15.50 24.60
C SER A 243 0.93 14.20 23.79
N ARG A 244 -0.27 13.81 23.33
CA ARG A 244 -0.45 12.63 22.46
C ARG A 244 0.19 12.83 21.09
N GLU A 245 0.09 14.03 20.51
CA GLU A 245 0.75 14.36 19.24
C GLU A 245 2.27 14.23 19.36
N LEU A 246 2.84 14.77 20.43
CA LEU A 246 4.28 14.69 20.72
C LEU A 246 4.73 13.24 20.96
N GLU A 247 3.91 12.41 21.61
CA GLU A 247 4.19 10.98 21.78
C GLU A 247 4.19 10.21 20.45
N ILE A 248 3.23 10.49 19.57
CA ILE A 248 3.19 9.92 18.22
C ILE A 248 4.44 10.34 17.42
N GLU A 249 4.86 11.60 17.54
CA GLU A 249 6.06 12.11 16.88
C GLU A 249 7.32 11.40 17.41
N LYS A 250 7.47 11.27 18.74
CA LYS A 250 8.56 10.48 19.35
C LYS A 250 8.59 9.05 18.87
N MET A 251 7.42 8.40 18.74
CA MET A 251 7.34 7.03 18.22
C MET A 251 7.77 6.95 16.75
N LYS A 252 7.43 7.93 15.91
CA LYS A 252 7.89 8.00 14.53
C LYS A 252 9.41 8.14 14.45
N VAL A 253 9.99 9.05 15.25
CA VAL A 253 11.44 9.26 15.31
C VAL A 253 12.15 7.95 15.70
N ARG A 254 11.67 7.23 16.72
CA ARG A 254 12.23 5.92 17.10
C ARG A 254 12.18 4.88 15.99
N HIS A 255 11.10 4.87 15.21
CA HIS A 255 10.99 3.96 14.06
C HIS A 255 11.95 4.33 12.94
N GLU A 256 12.15 5.62 12.68
CA GLU A 256 13.10 6.12 11.69
C GLU A 256 14.55 5.84 12.12
N GLU A 257 14.89 6.09 13.38
CA GLU A 257 16.20 5.74 13.98
C GLU A 257 16.47 4.24 13.85
N ARG A 258 15.49 3.39 14.18
CA ARG A 258 15.64 1.93 14.03
C ARG A 258 15.83 1.51 12.57
N ARG A 259 15.17 2.18 11.62
CA ARG A 259 15.34 1.92 10.19
C ARG A 259 16.76 2.28 9.75
N LEU A 260 17.23 3.48 10.11
CA LEU A 260 18.58 3.94 9.79
C LEU A 260 19.65 3.00 10.38
N ALA A 261 19.48 2.54 11.62
CA ALA A 261 20.42 1.60 12.24
C ALA A 261 20.50 0.24 11.51
N LEU A 262 19.39 -0.23 10.92
CA LEU A 262 19.41 -1.45 10.11
C LEU A 262 20.11 -1.22 8.76
N ASP A 263 19.90 -0.04 8.16
CA ASP A 263 20.55 0.34 6.90
C ASP A 263 22.07 0.51 7.09
N GLU A 264 22.50 1.18 8.16
CA GLU A 264 23.92 1.28 8.56
C GLU A 264 24.55 -0.10 8.78
N ARG A 265 23.83 -1.01 9.44
CA ARG A 265 24.31 -2.39 9.64
C ARG A 265 24.43 -3.16 8.33
N ARG A 266 23.52 -2.97 7.38
CA ARG A 266 23.61 -3.58 6.04
C ARG A 266 24.83 -3.07 5.29
N LEU A 267 25.04 -1.76 5.28
CA LEU A 267 26.20 -1.13 4.64
C LEU A 267 27.52 -1.65 5.23
N ALA A 268 27.60 -1.80 6.56
CA ALA A 268 28.78 -2.35 7.22
C ALA A 268 29.09 -3.80 6.79
N LEU A 269 28.06 -4.64 6.63
CA LEU A 269 28.22 -6.02 6.14
C LEU A 269 28.68 -6.05 4.68
N ASP A 270 28.16 -5.16 3.84
CA ASP A 270 28.57 -5.05 2.44
C ASP A 270 30.03 -4.57 2.32
N GLU A 271 30.46 -3.62 3.16
CA GLU A 271 31.86 -3.20 3.24
C GLU A 271 32.77 -4.34 3.69
N GLU A 272 32.38 -5.12 4.70
CA GLU A 272 33.15 -6.26 5.18
C GLU A 272 33.28 -7.34 4.10
N LYS A 273 32.17 -7.63 3.39
CA LYS A 273 32.16 -8.54 2.25
C LYS A 273 33.10 -8.07 1.14
N HIS A 274 33.03 -6.78 0.79
CA HIS A 274 33.91 -6.20 -0.22
C HIS A 274 35.39 -6.28 0.20
N ARG A 275 35.71 -6.02 1.49
CA ARG A 275 37.09 -6.20 2.01
C ARG A 275 37.56 -7.64 1.86
N PHE A 276 36.70 -8.61 2.20
CA PHE A 276 37.04 -10.03 2.06
C PHE A 276 37.29 -10.43 0.61
N GLU A 277 36.46 -9.95 -0.32
CA GLU A 277 36.64 -10.17 -1.76
C GLU A 277 37.97 -9.59 -2.25
N VAL A 278 38.30 -8.35 -1.86
CA VAL A 278 39.58 -7.71 -2.21
C VAL A 278 40.77 -8.52 -1.70
N GLU A 279 40.72 -8.99 -0.46
CA GLU A 279 41.81 -9.76 0.13
C GLU A 279 41.96 -11.15 -0.51
N ARG A 280 40.84 -11.78 -0.87
CA ARG A 280 40.85 -13.01 -1.67
C ARG A 280 41.52 -12.80 -3.03
N TRP A 281 41.14 -11.76 -3.77
CA TRP A 281 41.75 -11.42 -5.05
C TRP A 281 43.24 -11.11 -4.93
N ARG A 282 43.64 -10.44 -3.83
CA ARG A 282 45.06 -10.20 -3.52
C ARG A 282 45.81 -11.53 -3.37
N GLY A 283 45.30 -12.46 -2.57
CA GLY A 283 45.92 -13.77 -2.37
C GLY A 283 46.00 -14.60 -3.65
N GLU A 284 44.93 -14.62 -4.46
CA GLU A 284 44.92 -15.30 -5.77
C GLU A 284 45.97 -14.69 -6.72
N ARG A 285 46.09 -13.35 -6.74
CA ARG A 285 47.10 -12.65 -7.54
C ARG A 285 48.52 -12.95 -7.07
N GLU A 286 48.78 -12.97 -5.76
CA GLU A 286 50.10 -13.31 -5.20
C GLU A 286 50.49 -14.75 -5.56
N SER A 287 49.56 -15.71 -5.43
CA SER A 287 49.79 -17.10 -5.83
C SER A 287 50.15 -17.25 -7.31
N LEU A 288 49.51 -16.48 -8.20
CA LEU A 288 49.83 -16.48 -9.63
C LEU A 288 51.23 -15.89 -9.91
N LEU A 289 51.62 -14.85 -9.18
CA LEU A 289 52.95 -14.26 -9.32
C LEU A 289 54.04 -15.23 -8.86
N ASP A 290 53.82 -15.96 -7.77
CA ASP A 290 54.74 -17.00 -7.28
C ASP A 290 54.86 -18.15 -8.28
N GLU A 291 53.76 -18.57 -8.90
CA GLU A 291 53.77 -19.62 -9.94
C GLU A 291 54.56 -19.17 -11.18
N ILE A 292 54.33 -17.94 -11.65
CA ILE A 292 55.10 -17.36 -12.77
C ILE A 292 56.59 -17.29 -12.42
N LYS A 293 56.92 -16.85 -11.21
CA LYS A 293 58.31 -16.77 -10.74
C LYS A 293 58.98 -18.14 -10.72
N LYS A 294 58.30 -19.17 -10.21
CA LYS A 294 58.79 -20.55 -10.21
C LYS A 294 59.06 -21.05 -11.63
N MET A 295 58.15 -20.79 -12.58
CA MET A 295 58.37 -21.17 -13.99
C MET A 295 59.60 -20.48 -14.60
N LEU A 296 59.83 -19.21 -14.27
CA LEU A 296 61.02 -18.48 -14.72
C LEU A 296 62.32 -19.05 -14.13
N ASP A 297 62.32 -19.39 -12.84
CA ASP A 297 63.46 -20.03 -12.18
C ASP A 297 63.77 -21.42 -12.79
N GLU A 298 62.73 -22.18 -13.16
CA GLU A 298 62.88 -23.44 -13.89
C GLU A 298 63.44 -23.26 -15.31
N GLN A 299 63.04 -22.21 -16.02
CA GLN A 299 63.60 -21.92 -17.35
C GLN A 299 65.05 -21.47 -17.28
N THR A 300 65.40 -20.62 -16.30
CA THR A 300 66.78 -20.14 -16.13
C THR A 300 67.74 -21.26 -15.72
N THR A 301 67.31 -22.17 -14.85
CA THR A 301 68.11 -23.36 -14.49
C THR A 301 68.33 -24.30 -15.67
N LYS A 302 67.32 -24.54 -16.52
CA LYS A 302 67.47 -25.31 -17.77
C LYS A 302 68.49 -24.67 -18.73
N LEU A 303 68.42 -23.35 -18.90
CA LEU A 303 69.38 -22.62 -19.73
C LEU A 303 70.81 -22.73 -19.18
N ALA A 304 71.00 -22.65 -17.87
CA ALA A 304 72.32 -22.80 -17.24
C ALA A 304 72.89 -24.21 -17.41
N GLN A 305 72.06 -25.26 -17.36
CA GLN A 305 72.48 -26.64 -17.62
C GLN A 305 72.95 -26.83 -19.06
N HIS A 306 72.24 -26.26 -20.03
CA HIS A 306 72.61 -26.32 -21.45
C HIS A 306 73.93 -25.62 -21.78
N HIS A 307 74.33 -24.60 -21.02
CA HIS A 307 75.61 -23.91 -21.23
C HIS A 307 76.83 -24.67 -20.68
N ASN A 308 76.62 -25.62 -19.76
CA ASN A 308 77.70 -26.39 -19.15
C ASN A 308 77.99 -27.74 -19.85
N THR A 309 77.19 -28.10 -20.86
CA THR A 309 77.37 -29.28 -21.72
C THR A 309 78.01 -28.90 -23.05
#